data_AF-A0AAE6WKJ2-F1
#
_entry.id   AF-A0AAE6WKJ2-F1
#
_cell.length_a   1.000
_cell.length_b   1.000
_cell.length_c   1.000
_cell.angle_alpha   90.00
_cell.angle_beta   90.00
_cell.angle_gamma   90.00
#
_symmetry.space_group_name_H-M   'P 1'
#
loop_
_entity.id
_entity.type
_entity.pdbx_description
1 polymer ?
#
loop_
_entity_poly.entity_id
_entity_poly.type
_entity_poly.pdbx_seq_one_letter_code
_entity_poly.pdbx_strand_id
1 'polypeptide(L)'
;MTAAKGALDYFTHQSRKQSYLLKSYQELFFKEPQLKKIIQALYQAQGNTTLAAKKLYLHRNSLQYKLNRFAAESGLDVKQMDDLIFCYLLTL
;
A
#
# COMPACT_ATOMS: atom_id res chain seq x y z
N MET A 1 -1.98 17.67 -6.04
CA MET A 1 -2.70 16.42 -6.36
C MET A 1 -2.78 16.33 -7.88
N THR A 2 -2.24 15.29 -8.52
CA THR A 2 -2.23 15.19 -10.00
C THR A 2 -3.61 14.77 -10.52
N ALA A 3 -3.95 15.16 -11.75
CA ALA A 3 -5.19 14.73 -12.40
C ALA A 3 -5.31 13.19 -12.44
N ALA A 4 -4.20 12.49 -12.70
CA ALA A 4 -4.14 11.03 -12.68
C ALA A 4 -4.52 10.43 -11.31
N LYS A 5 -4.07 11.02 -10.19
CA LYS A 5 -4.44 10.53 -8.85
C LYS A 5 -5.93 10.73 -8.57
N GLY A 6 -6.49 11.89 -8.96
CA GLY A 6 -7.93 12.15 -8.83
C GLY A 6 -8.77 11.21 -9.69
N ALA A 7 -8.31 10.93 -10.91
CA ALA A 7 -8.96 9.96 -11.80
C ALA A 7 -8.94 8.54 -11.23
N LEU A 8 -7.80 8.07 -10.71
CA LEU A 8 -7.72 6.75 -10.06
C LEU A 8 -8.66 6.62 -8.88
N ASP A 9 -8.73 7.64 -8.02
CA ASP A 9 -9.65 7.63 -6.89
C ASP A 9 -11.12 7.57 -7.36
N TYR A 10 -11.49 8.44 -8.31
CA TYR A 10 -12.83 8.48 -8.88
C TYR A 10 -13.23 7.16 -9.56
N PHE A 11 -12.39 6.62 -10.45
CA PHE A 11 -12.70 5.41 -11.21
C PHE A 11 -12.72 4.15 -10.35
N THR A 12 -11.96 4.11 -9.25
CA THR A 12 -11.92 2.93 -8.38
C THR A 12 -12.89 3.00 -7.20
N HIS A 13 -13.44 4.17 -6.88
CA HIS A 13 -14.33 4.37 -5.73
C HIS A 13 -15.51 3.38 -5.70
N GLN A 14 -16.20 3.16 -6.82
CA GLN A 14 -17.34 2.25 -6.89
C GLN A 14 -16.92 0.79 -6.65
N SER A 15 -15.88 0.34 -7.34
CA SER A 15 -15.34 -1.03 -7.23
C SER A 15 -14.85 -1.34 -5.82
N ARG A 16 -14.23 -0.36 -5.15
CA ARG A 16 -13.77 -0.49 -3.75
C ARG A 16 -14.93 -0.65 -2.76
N LYS A 17 -16.05 0.03 -2.98
CA LYS A 17 -17.24 -0.10 -2.12
C LYS A 17 -18.01 -1.41 -2.32
N GLN A 18 -18.02 -1.95 -3.53
CA GLN A 18 -18.85 -3.11 -3.88
C GLN A 18 -18.13 -4.45 -3.75
N SER A 19 -16.79 -4.46 -3.80
CA SER A 19 -16.02 -5.70 -3.70
C SER A 19 -15.88 -6.18 -2.26
N TYR A 20 -16.35 -7.40 -2.00
CA TYR A 20 -16.16 -8.10 -0.72
C TYR A 20 -14.67 -8.29 -0.40
N LEU A 21 -13.88 -8.65 -1.41
CA LEU A 21 -12.43 -8.85 -1.27
C LEU A 21 -11.73 -7.54 -0.89
N LEU A 22 -12.08 -6.41 -1.51
CA LEU A 22 -11.47 -5.13 -1.16
C LEU A 22 -11.84 -4.71 0.27
N LYS A 23 -13.08 -4.96 0.71
CA LYS A 23 -13.50 -4.71 2.10
C LYS A 23 -12.74 -5.56 3.11
N SER A 24 -12.59 -6.87 2.86
CA SER A 24 -11.84 -7.75 3.78
C SER A 24 -10.38 -7.33 3.92
N TYR A 25 -9.73 -6.90 2.82
CA TYR A 25 -8.38 -6.35 2.88
C TYR A 25 -8.32 -4.97 3.54
N GLN A 26 -9.31 -4.10 3.34
CA GLN A 26 -9.37 -2.80 4.01
C GLN A 26 -9.37 -2.96 5.53
N GLU A 27 -10.15 -3.89 6.09
CA GLU A 27 -10.17 -4.14 7.54
C GLU A 27 -8.80 -4.56 8.09
N LEU A 28 -8.04 -5.36 7.34
CA LEU A 28 -6.66 -5.70 7.70
C LEU A 28 -5.76 -4.46 7.70
N PHE A 29 -5.90 -3.60 6.69
CA PHE A 29 -5.12 -2.38 6.52
C PHE A 29 -5.42 -1.29 7.55
N PHE A 30 -6.68 -1.14 7.96
CA PHE A 30 -7.11 -0.12 8.93
C PHE A 30 -6.62 -0.39 10.36
N LYS A 31 -6.16 -1.61 10.66
CA LYS A 31 -5.57 -1.93 11.97
C LYS A 31 -4.20 -1.28 12.18
N GLU A 32 -3.46 -0.97 11.12
CA GLU A 32 -2.12 -0.37 11.20
C GLU A 32 -2.02 0.95 10.41
N PRO A 33 -2.22 2.12 11.07
CA PRO A 33 -2.12 3.43 10.41
C PRO A 33 -0.76 3.71 9.74
N GLN A 34 0.30 3.06 10.23
CA GLN A 34 1.63 3.19 9.64
C GLN A 34 1.75 2.47 8.28
N LEU A 35 1.01 1.38 8.08
CA LEU A 35 1.07 0.59 6.84
C LEU A 35 0.62 1.42 5.65
N LYS A 36 -0.47 2.21 5.79
CA LYS A 36 -0.91 3.16 4.76
C LYS A 36 0.21 4.09 4.30
N LYS A 37 0.96 4.68 5.26
CA LYS A 37 2.10 5.57 4.94
C LYS A 37 3.23 4.81 4.23
N ILE A 38 3.49 3.58 4.67
CA ILE A 38 4.51 2.71 4.04
C ILE A 38 4.16 2.41 2.58
N ILE A 39 2.94 1.98 2.31
CA ILE A 39 2.47 1.65 0.96
C ILE A 39 2.49 2.88 0.05
N GLN A 40 2.02 4.03 0.54
CA GLN A 40 2.07 5.27 -0.22
C GLN A 40 3.52 5.70 -0.54
N ALA A 41 4.44 5.55 0.41
CA ALA A 41 5.85 5.86 0.19
C ALA A 41 6.52 4.89 -0.80
N LEU A 42 6.19 3.59 -0.72
CA LEU A 42 6.64 2.58 -1.68
C LEU A 42 6.13 2.88 -3.09
N TYR A 43 4.84 3.20 -3.24
CA TYR A 43 4.25 3.57 -4.53
C TYR A 43 4.95 4.81 -5.12
N GLN A 44 5.15 5.86 -4.31
CA GLN A 44 5.92 7.05 -4.71
C GLN A 44 7.40 6.78 -4.99
N ALA A 45 7.94 5.67 -4.50
CA ALA A 45 9.29 5.19 -4.75
C ALA A 45 9.33 4.12 -5.84
N GLN A 46 8.22 3.85 -6.55
CA GLN A 46 8.09 2.83 -7.59
C GLN A 46 8.52 1.43 -7.10
N GLY A 47 8.18 1.08 -5.85
CA GLY A 47 8.56 -0.19 -5.22
C GLY A 47 9.98 -0.20 -4.64
N ASN A 48 10.77 0.87 -4.77
CA ASN A 48 12.11 0.92 -4.19
C ASN A 48 12.05 1.05 -2.65
N THR A 49 12.26 -0.07 -1.97
CA THR A 49 12.22 -0.18 -0.51
C THR A 49 13.27 0.70 0.18
N THR A 50 14.45 0.88 -0.41
CA THR A 50 15.51 1.71 0.18
C THR A 50 15.15 3.20 0.12
N LEU A 51 14.60 3.65 -1.01
CA LEU A 51 14.14 5.02 -1.16
C LEU A 51 12.91 5.30 -0.26
N ALA A 52 11.98 4.35 -0.16
CA ALA A 52 10.84 4.46 0.74
C ALA A 52 11.27 4.53 2.21
N ALA A 53 12.23 3.70 2.64
CA ALA A 53 12.78 3.75 3.99
C ALA A 53 13.39 5.11 4.31
N LYS A 54 14.20 5.67 3.39
CA LYS A 54 14.74 7.03 3.51
C LYS A 54 13.64 8.08 3.63
N LYS A 55 12.61 8.04 2.78
CA LYS A 55 11.47 8.97 2.83
C LYS A 55 10.70 8.92 4.14
N LEU A 56 10.64 7.74 4.77
CA LEU A 56 9.92 7.51 6.02
C LEU A 56 10.81 7.69 7.26
N TYR A 57 12.09 8.03 7.09
CA TYR A 57 13.09 8.05 8.18
C TYR A 57 13.16 6.71 8.94
N LEU A 58 12.91 5.61 8.23
CA LEU A 58 13.00 4.26 8.78
C LEU A 58 14.33 3.64 8.39
N HIS A 59 14.87 2.82 9.29
CA HIS A 59 15.96 1.95 8.92
C HIS A 59 15.47 0.89 7.91
N ARG A 60 16.30 0.57 6.91
CA ARG A 60 15.95 -0.39 5.84
C ARG A 60 15.50 -1.73 6.40
N ASN A 61 16.19 -2.27 7.41
CA ASN A 61 15.84 -3.56 8.00
C ASN A 61 14.51 -3.51 8.75
N SER A 62 14.22 -2.39 9.44
CA SER A 62 12.95 -2.21 10.15
C SER A 62 11.78 -2.13 9.17
N LEU A 63 11.95 -1.44 8.04
CA LEU A 63 10.95 -1.44 6.97
C LEU A 63 10.79 -2.86 6.39
N GLN A 64 11.90 -3.52 6.07
CA GLN A 64 11.88 -4.87 5.50
C GLN A 64 11.16 -5.89 6.39
N TYR A 65 11.38 -5.83 7.70
CA TYR A 65 10.68 -6.66 8.67
C TYR A 65 9.17 -6.41 8.65
N LYS A 66 8.74 -5.14 8.66
CA LYS A 66 7.32 -4.78 8.55
C LYS A 66 6.70 -5.29 7.26
N LEU A 67 7.39 -5.17 6.13
CA LEU A 67 6.91 -5.67 4.84
C LEU A 67 6.80 -7.19 4.80
N ASN A 68 7.77 -7.91 5.36
CA ASN A 68 7.73 -9.37 5.44
C ASN A 68 6.57 -9.84 6.33
N ARG A 69 6.36 -9.18 7.47
CA ARG A 69 5.23 -9.48 8.36
C ARG A 69 3.89 -9.22 7.65
N PHE A 70 3.77 -8.08 6.98
CA PHE A 70 2.58 -7.76 6.19
C PHE A 70 2.32 -8.82 5.10
N ALA A 71 3.34 -9.25 4.38
CA ALA A 71 3.22 -10.29 3.37
C ALA A 71 2.78 -11.64 3.99
N ALA A 72 3.30 -12.00 5.16
CA ALA A 72 2.91 -13.23 5.85
C ALA A 72 1.45 -13.20 6.35
N GLU A 73 0.97 -12.04 6.80
CA GLU A 73 -0.40 -11.88 7.32
C GLU A 73 -1.45 -11.71 6.19
N SER A 74 -1.08 -11.07 5.08
CA SER A 74 -2.02 -10.69 4.01
C SER A 74 -1.93 -11.56 2.75
N GLY A 75 -0.81 -12.27 2.57
CA GLY A 75 -0.45 -12.95 1.32
C GLY A 75 0.03 -12.03 0.19
N LEU A 76 0.18 -10.72 0.44
CA LEU A 76 0.57 -9.73 -0.57
C LEU A 76 2.02 -9.28 -0.39
N ASP A 77 2.85 -9.51 -1.41
CA ASP A 77 4.25 -9.04 -1.42
C ASP A 77 4.36 -7.73 -2.20
N VAL A 78 4.35 -6.61 -1.47
CA VAL A 78 4.43 -5.25 -2.04
C VAL A 78 5.79 -4.88 -2.63
N LYS A 79 6.72 -5.82 -2.72
CA LYS A 79 7.89 -5.73 -3.61
C LYS A 79 7.51 -6.03 -5.06
N GLN A 80 6.46 -6.83 -5.27
CA GLN A 80 5.84 -7.03 -6.57
C GLN A 80 4.92 -5.84 -6.89
N MET A 81 5.00 -5.36 -8.13
CA MET A 81 4.30 -4.13 -8.52
C MET A 81 2.77 -4.30 -8.46
N ASP A 82 2.25 -5.45 -8.89
CA ASP A 82 0.80 -5.71 -8.92
C ASP A 82 0.20 -5.64 -7.51
N ASP A 83 0.84 -6.33 -6.56
CA ASP A 83 0.47 -6.30 -5.15
C ASP A 83 0.59 -4.89 -4.57
N LEU A 84 1.67 -4.17 -4.89
CA LEU A 84 1.85 -2.78 -4.45
C LEU A 84 0.76 -1.85 -4.98
N ILE A 85 0.38 -1.96 -6.25
CA ILE A 85 -0.69 -1.15 -6.85
C ILE A 85 -2.01 -1.49 -6.20
N PHE A 86 -2.33 -2.77 -6.04
CA PHE A 86 -3.54 -3.22 -5.34
C PHE A 86 -3.61 -2.64 -3.93
N CYS A 87 -2.52 -2.76 -3.16
CA CYS A 87 -2.39 -2.18 -1.82
C CYS A 87 -2.54 -0.65 -1.86
N TYR A 88 -1.97 0.03 -2.85
CA TYR A 88 -2.10 1.48 -2.98
C TYR A 88 -3.54 1.92 -3.21
N LEU A 89 -4.28 1.22 -4.07
CA LEU A 89 -5.70 1.48 -4.35
C LEU A 89 -6.57 1.30 -3.10
N LEU A 90 -6.24 0.35 -2.23
CA LEU A 90 -6.89 0.19 -0.93
C LEU A 90 -6.70 1.41 -0.01
N THR A 91 -5.62 2.18 -0.20
CA THR A 91 -5.31 3.36 0.62
C THR A 91 -5.92 4.68 0.13
N LEU A 92 -6.47 4.73 -1.10
CA LEU A 92 -7.04 5.96 -1.66
C LEU A 92 -8.22 6.45 -0.80
#